data_AF-A0A2N2PV55-F1
#
_entry.id   AF-A0A2N2PV55-F1
#
_cell.length_a   1.000
_cell.length_b   1.000
_cell.length_c   1.000
_cell.angle_alpha   90.00
_cell.angle_beta   90.00
_cell.angle_gamma   90.00
#
_symmetry.space_group_name_H-M   'P 1'
#
loop_
_entity.id
_entity.type
_entity.pdbx_description
1 polymer ?
#
loop_
_entity_poly.entity_id
_entity_poly.type
_entity_poly.pdbx_seq_one_letter_code
_entity_poly.pdbx_strand_id
1 'polypeptide(L)'
;MIIDESKRDIGMEILEGIREIQSGGGRRFTVEMPPIAAIRQRIGISQAQFAKLLGVSIRTLQEWEQDRRQPSGAAQSLLILADKRPDVLREVLLS
;
A
#
# COMPACT_ATOMS: atom_id res chain seq x y z
N MET A 1 -16.54 39.52 -9.79
CA MET A 1 -15.08 39.28 -9.88
C MET A 1 -14.92 37.87 -10.42
N ILE A 2 -14.66 37.74 -11.72
CA ILE A 2 -14.47 36.45 -12.40
C ILE A 2 -12.97 36.18 -12.31
N ILE A 3 -12.56 35.10 -11.66
CA ILE A 3 -11.15 34.70 -11.63
C ILE A 3 -10.85 34.12 -13.00
N ASP A 4 -9.96 34.78 -13.74
CA ASP A 4 -9.50 34.34 -15.04
C ASP A 4 -8.61 33.10 -14.88
N GLU A 5 -9.16 31.91 -15.14
CA GLU A 5 -8.47 30.62 -15.08
C GLU A 5 -7.37 30.47 -16.15
N SER A 6 -7.22 31.42 -17.09
CA SER A 6 -6.28 31.33 -18.22
C SER A 6 -4.82 31.68 -17.91
N LYS A 7 -4.49 31.97 -16.64
CA LYS A 7 -3.10 32.20 -16.16
C LYS A 7 -2.55 31.10 -15.26
N ARG A 8 -3.17 29.92 -15.24
CA ARG A 8 -2.69 28.81 -14.41
C ARG A 8 -1.50 28.12 -15.08
N ASP A 9 -0.29 28.39 -14.58
CA ASP A 9 0.92 27.70 -15.03
C ASP A 9 1.04 26.36 -14.31
N ILE A 10 0.42 25.34 -14.90
CA ILE A 10 0.44 23.97 -14.40
C ILE A 10 1.88 23.44 -14.29
N GLY A 11 2.78 23.89 -15.18
CA GLY A 11 4.18 23.46 -15.14
C GLY A 11 4.89 23.95 -13.88
N MET A 12 4.67 25.21 -13.51
CA MET A 12 5.20 25.78 -12.27
C MET A 12 4.59 25.13 -11.03
N GLU A 13 3.28 24.89 -11.01
CA GLU A 13 2.61 24.22 -9.88
C GLU A 13 3.14 22.79 -9.65
N ILE A 14 3.37 22.03 -10.73
CA ILE A 14 3.96 20.69 -10.65
C ILE A 14 5.39 20.75 -10.11
N LEU A 15 6.22 21.68 -10.63
CA LEU A 15 7.60 21.84 -10.17
C LEU A 15 7.68 22.21 -8.69
N GLU A 16 6.77 23.07 -8.23
CA GLU A 16 6.67 23.48 -6.83
C GLU A 16 6.26 22.29 -5.94
N GLY A 17 5.27 21.50 -6.36
CA GLY A 17 4.87 20.28 -5.65
C GLY A 17 6.00 19.23 -5.57
N ILE A 18 6.78 19.03 -6.64
CA ILE A 18 7.93 18.12 -6.64
C ILE A 18 9.01 18.60 -5.66
N ARG A 19 9.31 19.91 -5.63
CA ARG A 19 10.29 20.49 -4.68
C ARG A 19 9.84 20.35 -3.23
N GLU A 20 8.55 20.50 -2.97
CA GLU A 20 7.97 20.28 -1.63
C GLU A 20 8.17 18.82 -1.19
N ILE A 21 7.91 17.85 -2.07
CA ILE A 21 8.14 16.43 -1.77
C ILE A 21 9.63 16.15 -1.52
N GLN A 22 10.52 16.71 -2.35
CA GLN A 22 11.97 16.51 -2.24
C GLN A 22 12.57 17.12 -0.96
N SER A 23 12.02 18.25 -0.47
CA SER A 23 12.42 18.86 0.80
C SER A 23 11.85 18.14 2.03
N GLY A 24 11.09 17.06 1.81
CA GLY A 24 10.48 16.27 2.86
C GLY A 24 9.10 16.77 3.31
N GLY A 25 8.53 17.77 2.63
CA GLY A 25 7.14 18.20 2.76
C GLY A 25 6.13 17.25 2.11
N GLY A 26 4.88 17.69 1.96
CA GLY A 26 3.76 16.84 1.54
C GLY A 26 3.14 15.99 2.66
N ARG A 27 1.82 15.75 2.55
CA ARG A 27 1.09 14.89 3.49
C ARG A 27 1.53 13.44 3.35
N ARG A 28 2.03 12.85 4.44
CA ARG A 28 2.23 11.41 4.58
C ARG A 28 1.00 10.83 5.27
N PHE A 29 0.34 9.90 4.61
CA PHE A 29 -0.73 9.13 5.23
C PHE A 29 -0.12 7.86 5.80
N THR A 30 -0.06 7.76 7.13
CA THR A 30 0.16 6.48 7.81
C THR A 30 -1.18 5.78 7.83
N VAL A 31 -1.34 4.75 6.99
CA VAL A 31 -2.56 3.94 7.03
C VAL A 31 -2.43 2.98 8.21
N GLU A 32 -3.26 3.16 9.23
CA GLU A 32 -3.43 2.13 10.26
C GLU A 32 -3.96 0.87 9.57
N MET A 33 -3.15 -0.18 9.56
CA MET A 33 -3.51 -1.46 8.99
C MET A 33 -3.91 -2.43 10.10
N PRO A 34 -4.91 -3.30 9.87
CA PRO A 34 -5.15 -4.44 10.73
C PRO A 34 -3.88 -5.30 10.85
N PRO A 35 -3.74 -6.10 11.92
CA PRO A 35 -2.67 -7.08 12.02
C PRO A 35 -2.62 -7.94 10.75
N ILE A 36 -1.42 -8.12 10.19
CA ILE A 36 -1.25 -8.81 8.90
C ILE A 36 -1.79 -10.24 8.94
N ALA A 37 -1.68 -10.90 10.10
CA ALA A 37 -2.26 -12.21 10.34
C ALA A 37 -3.80 -12.21 10.19
N ALA A 38 -4.48 -11.15 10.63
CA ALA A 38 -5.92 -11.02 10.50
C ALA A 38 -6.35 -10.87 9.03
N ILE A 39 -5.59 -10.10 8.24
CA ILE A 39 -5.81 -9.96 6.79
C ILE A 39 -5.73 -11.34 6.12
N ARG A 40 -4.68 -12.11 6.40
CA ARG A 40 -4.52 -13.47 5.87
C ARG A 40 -5.66 -14.40 6.28
N GLN A 41 -6.05 -14.36 7.56
CA GLN A 41 -7.12 -15.19 8.10
C GLN A 41 -8.48 -14.89 7.45
N ARG A 42 -8.79 -13.63 7.14
CA ARG A 42 -10.00 -13.25 6.40
C ARG A 42 -10.07 -13.86 5.00
N ILE A 43 -8.92 -14.03 4.36
CA ILE A 43 -8.83 -14.68 3.04
C ILE A 43 -9.02 -16.20 3.17
N GLY A 44 -8.51 -16.78 4.27
CA GLY A 44 -8.68 -18.20 4.60
C GLY A 44 -7.54 -19.09 4.08
N ILE A 45 -6.32 -18.56 3.99
CA ILE A 45 -5.17 -19.26 3.39
C ILE A 45 -3.99 -19.42 4.36
N SER A 46 -3.11 -20.38 4.05
CA SER A 46 -1.88 -20.62 4.81
C SER A 46 -0.87 -19.48 4.66
N GLN A 47 0.07 -19.36 5.60
CA GLN A 47 1.18 -18.42 5.49
C GLN A 47 2.00 -18.65 4.20
N ALA A 48 2.19 -19.91 3.80
CA ALA A 48 2.92 -20.25 2.58
C ALA A 48 2.24 -19.72 1.31
N GLN A 49 0.92 -19.91 1.20
CA GLN A 49 0.14 -19.40 0.07
C GLN A 49 0.12 -17.86 0.05
N PHE A 50 -0.04 -17.23 1.21
CA PHE A 50 -0.06 -15.78 1.29
C PHE A 50 1.30 -15.14 0.98
N ALA A 51 2.39 -15.74 1.47
CA ALA A 51 3.74 -15.30 1.14
C ALA A 51 4.04 -15.42 -0.36
N LYS A 52 3.61 -16.53 -0.99
CA LYS A 52 3.71 -16.71 -2.45
C LYS A 52 2.96 -15.62 -3.22
N LEU A 53 1.73 -15.30 -2.80
CA LEU A 53 0.91 -14.26 -3.45
C LEU A 53 1.54 -12.87 -3.32
N LEU A 54 2.14 -12.56 -2.17
CA LEU A 54 2.83 -11.30 -1.93
C LEU A 54 4.24 -11.25 -2.53
N GLY A 55 4.73 -12.35 -3.11
CA GLY A 55 6.06 -12.44 -3.70
C GLY A 55 7.20 -12.37 -2.67
N VAL A 56 6.97 -12.81 -1.44
CA VAL A 56 7.96 -12.79 -0.35
C VAL A 56 8.20 -14.18 0.24
N SER A 57 9.29 -14.31 1.00
CA SER A 57 9.54 -15.55 1.74
C SER A 57 8.55 -15.73 2.90
N ILE A 58 8.28 -16.98 3.28
CA ILE A 58 7.46 -17.28 4.47
C ILE A 58 8.04 -16.61 5.72
N ARG A 59 9.38 -16.60 5.84
CA ARG A 59 10.08 -15.95 6.95
C ARG A 59 9.77 -14.45 7.00
N THR A 60 9.80 -13.77 5.85
CA THR A 60 9.46 -12.35 5.75
C THR A 60 8.04 -12.09 6.22
N LEU A 61 7.08 -12.91 5.78
CA LEU A 61 5.70 -12.80 6.23
C LEU A 61 5.58 -13.03 7.75
N GLN A 62 6.30 -14.00 8.32
CA GLN A 62 6.30 -14.26 9.76
C GLN A 62 6.88 -13.09 10.56
N GLU A 63 7.97 -12.48 10.09
CA GLU A 63 8.55 -11.28 10.70
C GLU A 63 7.57 -10.10 10.68
N TRP A 64 6.71 -10.01 9.66
CA TRP A 64 5.64 -9.03 9.60
C TRP A 64 4.46 -9.37 10.52
N GLU A 65 3.97 -10.61 10.53
CA GLU A 65 2.85 -11.04 11.40
C GLU A 65 3.20 -10.98 12.90
N GLN A 66 4.50 -10.96 13.24
CA GLN A 66 5.01 -10.82 14.61
C GLN A 66 5.49 -9.40 14.94
N ASP A 67 5.23 -8.42 14.06
CA ASP A 67 5.65 -7.02 14.21
C ASP A 67 7.17 -6.80 14.39
N ARG A 68 7.99 -7.78 13.97
CA ARG A 68 9.46 -7.72 14.04
C ARG A 68 10.07 -6.92 12.89
N ARG A 69 9.34 -6.80 11.78
CA ARG A 69 9.67 -5.94 10.64
C ARG A 69 8.41 -5.33 10.07
N GLN A 70 8.57 -4.15 9.46
CA GLN A 70 7.50 -3.48 8.73
C GLN A 70 7.59 -3.81 7.24
N PRO A 71 6.45 -4.07 6.56
CA PRO A 71 6.40 -4.19 5.10
C PRO A 71 6.77 -2.87 4.42
N SER A 72 7.33 -2.96 3.21
CA SER A 72 7.55 -1.79 2.35
C SER A 72 6.22 -1.13 1.96
N GLY A 73 6.24 0.13 1.51
CA GLY A 73 5.01 0.82 1.09
C GLY A 73 4.24 0.10 -0.03
N ALA A 74 4.95 -0.56 -0.96
CA ALA A 74 4.32 -1.39 -1.98
C ALA A 74 3.63 -2.63 -1.37
N ALA A 75 4.30 -3.31 -0.42
CA ALA A 75 3.71 -4.45 0.27
C ALA A 75 2.51 -4.03 1.14
N GLN A 76 2.56 -2.88 1.81
CA GLN A 76 1.42 -2.30 2.53
C GLN A 76 0.23 -2.07 1.61
N SER A 77 0.47 -1.54 0.41
CA SER A 77 -0.59 -1.32 -0.59
C SER A 77 -1.28 -2.64 -1.00
N LEU A 78 -0.49 -3.71 -1.20
CA LEU A 78 -1.03 -5.04 -1.49
C LEU A 78 -1.80 -5.63 -0.31
N LEU A 79 -1.33 -5.42 0.92
CA LEU A 79 -2.01 -5.86 2.14
C LEU A 79 -3.33 -5.12 2.36
N ILE A 80 -3.38 -3.82 2.08
CA ILE A 80 -4.62 -3.02 2.11
C ILE A 80 -5.61 -3.55 1.05
N LEU A 81 -5.13 -3.85 -0.15
CA LEU A 81 -5.96 -4.45 -1.20
C LEU A 81 -6.49 -5.81 -0.76
N ALA A 82 -5.64 -6.64 -0.15
CA ALA A 82 -5.98 -7.95 0.39
C ALA A 82 -7.07 -7.87 1.48
N ASP A 83 -7.02 -6.85 2.34
CA ASP A 83 -8.02 -6.62 3.38
C ASP A 83 -9.36 -6.12 2.83
N LYS A 84 -9.31 -5.20 1.86
CA LYS A 84 -10.51 -4.59 1.26
C LYS A 84 -11.20 -5.46 0.23
N ARG A 85 -10.44 -6.23 -0.56
CA ARG A 85 -10.90 -7.02 -1.71
C ARG A 85 -10.31 -8.44 -1.68
N PRO A 86 -10.66 -9.25 -0.66
CA PRO A 86 -10.17 -10.62 -0.56
C PRO A 86 -10.63 -11.53 -1.71
N ASP A 87 -11.69 -11.14 -2.42
CA ASP A 87 -12.20 -11.81 -3.63
C ASP A 87 -11.16 -11.83 -4.77
N VAL A 88 -10.48 -10.70 -5.02
CA VAL A 88 -9.47 -10.58 -6.08
C VAL A 88 -8.30 -11.53 -5.83
N LEU A 89 -7.86 -11.65 -4.58
CA LEU A 89 -6.75 -12.54 -4.23
C LEU A 89 -7.14 -14.01 -4.34
N ARG A 90 -8.40 -14.37 -4.10
CA ARG A 90 -8.90 -15.74 -4.30
C ARG A 90 -8.95 -16.10 -5.77
N GLU A 91 -9.33 -15.17 -6.64
CA GLU A 91 -9.30 -15.36 -8.09
C GLU A 91 -7.87 -15.67 -8.58
N VAL A 92 -6.89 -14.84 -8.17
CA VAL A 92 -5.47 -15.04 -8.52
C VAL A 92 -4.89 -16.36 -7.99
N LEU A 93 -5.43 -16.90 -6.89
CA LEU A 93 -5.02 -18.21 -6.36
C LEU A 93 -5.61 -19.40 -7.13
N LEU A 94 -6.74 -19.20 -7.80
CA LEU A 94 -7.48 -20.24 -8.53
C LEU A 94 -7.21 -20.22 -10.04
N SER A 95 -6.59 -19.16 -10.55
CA SER A 95 -6.08 -19.03 -11.92
C SER A 95 -4.73 -19.72 -12.10
#